data_AF-A0A6G8FV26-F1
#
_entry.id   AF-A0A6G8FV26-F1
#
_cell.length_a   1.000
_cell.length_b   1.000
_cell.length_c   1.000
_cell.angle_alpha   90.00
_cell.angle_beta   90.00
_cell.angle_gamma   90.00
#
_symmetry.space_group_name_H-M   'P 1'
#
loop_
_entity.id
_entity.type
_entity.pdbx_description
1 polymer ?
#
loop_
_entity_poly.entity_id
_entity_poly.type
_entity_poly.pdbx_seq_one_letter_code
_entity_poly.pdbx_strand_id
1 'polypeptide(L)'
;MARDLYAALAATYDGARPFGMITTSEDRHLEAVGALLERYDVADPSVGLAAGTYAVPAVQDLYDGWLAEGRSSLADAYRVGVELEQRDIADLEKSIAADLPADVDAVLGRLLDGSRNHLAAFERAVSGDLGTGTGTAMPGERSRRATTSGGMMGPGRRGGNGLGNGARNGSGSGAGGGCPYADVDPT
;
A
#
# COMPACT_ATOMS: atom_id res chain seq x y z
N MET A 1 4.07 7.97 -10.04
CA MET A 1 5.27 8.53 -9.38
C MET A 1 5.48 7.89 -8.01
N ALA A 2 4.48 7.88 -7.12
CA ALA A 2 4.49 7.20 -5.81
C ALA A 2 5.16 5.81 -5.82
N ARG A 3 4.68 4.91 -6.70
CA ARG A 3 5.28 3.58 -6.93
C ARG A 3 6.81 3.57 -7.00
N ASP A 4 7.37 4.40 -7.88
CA ASP A 4 8.81 4.37 -8.16
C ASP A 4 9.61 4.92 -6.98
N LEU A 5 9.10 5.97 -6.33
CA LEU A 5 9.74 6.55 -5.13
C LEU A 5 9.73 5.55 -3.98
N TYR A 6 8.60 4.89 -3.73
CA TYR A 6 8.48 3.88 -2.68
C TYR A 6 9.35 2.67 -2.96
N ALA A 7 9.43 2.21 -4.21
CA ALA A 7 10.36 1.17 -4.60
C ALA A 7 11.82 1.57 -4.37
N ALA A 8 12.20 2.80 -4.72
CA ALA A 8 13.57 3.31 -4.53
C ALA A 8 13.95 3.48 -3.05
N LEU A 9 13.02 3.95 -2.21
CA LEU A 9 13.23 4.11 -0.77
C LEU A 9 13.22 2.76 -0.04
N ALA A 10 12.35 1.82 -0.44
CA ALA A 10 12.34 0.45 0.08
C ALA A 10 13.68 -0.27 -0.18
N ALA A 11 14.28 -0.05 -1.36
CA ALA A 11 15.59 -0.59 -1.69
C ALA A 11 16.75 0.02 -0.87
N THR A 12 16.54 1.21 -0.29
CA THR A 12 17.53 1.91 0.53
C THR A 12 17.49 1.46 2.00
N TYR A 13 16.31 1.12 2.51
CA TYR A 13 16.10 0.81 3.92
C TYR A 13 15.57 -0.61 4.16
N ASP A 14 16.43 -1.45 4.73
CA ASP A 14 16.01 -2.78 5.20
C ASP A 14 14.92 -2.66 6.29
N GLY A 15 13.84 -3.42 6.13
CA GLY A 15 12.76 -3.47 7.12
C GLY A 15 11.77 -2.30 7.07
N ALA A 16 11.80 -1.45 6.03
CA ALA A 16 10.82 -0.40 5.82
C ALA A 16 9.48 -0.96 5.29
N ARG A 17 8.77 -1.65 6.20
CA ARG A 17 7.55 -2.41 5.93
C ARG A 17 6.45 -1.63 5.18
N PRO A 18 6.18 -0.33 5.48
CA PRO A 18 5.16 0.42 4.77
C PRO A 18 5.41 0.45 3.26
N PHE A 19 6.63 0.79 2.83
CA PHE A 19 6.94 0.93 1.40
C PHE A 19 6.73 -0.38 0.63
N GLY A 20 7.17 -1.52 1.18
CA GLY A 20 7.01 -2.82 0.51
C GLY A 20 5.54 -3.22 0.28
N MET A 21 4.66 -2.97 1.25
CA MET A 21 3.23 -3.26 1.10
C MET A 21 2.51 -2.25 0.20
N ILE A 22 2.92 -0.98 0.29
CA ILE A 22 2.30 0.12 -0.45
C ILE A 22 2.63 0.05 -1.94
N THR A 23 3.86 -0.30 -2.34
CA THR A 23 4.22 -0.43 -3.76
C THR A 23 3.29 -1.38 -4.53
N THR A 24 2.81 -2.46 -3.89
CA THR A 24 1.84 -3.38 -4.52
C THR A 24 0.44 -2.77 -4.67
N SER A 25 0.05 -1.83 -3.81
CA SER A 25 -1.18 -1.05 -4.02
C SER A 25 -1.01 -0.05 -5.16
N GLU A 26 0.14 0.62 -5.20
CA GLU A 26 0.50 1.56 -6.26
C GLU A 26 0.56 0.94 -7.66
N ASP A 27 1.03 -0.31 -7.76
CA ASP A 27 0.95 -1.09 -9.02
C ASP A 27 -0.50 -1.21 -9.52
N ARG A 28 -1.45 -1.48 -8.61
CA ARG A 28 -2.88 -1.60 -8.95
C ARG A 28 -3.50 -0.25 -9.30
N HIS A 29 -3.06 0.83 -8.66
CA HIS A 29 -3.47 2.18 -9.00
C HIS A 29 -3.04 2.53 -10.43
N LEU A 30 -1.79 2.24 -10.79
CA LEU A 30 -1.29 2.43 -12.16
C LEU A 30 -2.02 1.57 -13.19
N GLU A 31 -2.29 0.30 -12.89
CA GLU A 31 -3.07 -0.57 -13.78
C GLU A 31 -4.50 -0.03 -14.02
N ALA A 32 -5.16 0.43 -12.95
CA ALA A 32 -6.51 0.99 -13.05
C ALA A 32 -6.54 2.30 -13.86
N VAL A 33 -5.55 3.18 -13.69
CA VAL A 33 -5.42 4.40 -14.50
C VAL A 33 -5.08 4.06 -15.95
N GLY A 34 -4.18 3.10 -16.19
CA GLY A 34 -3.84 2.61 -17.52
C GLY A 34 -5.06 2.11 -18.29
N ALA A 35 -5.94 1.33 -17.64
CA ALA A 35 -7.19 0.86 -18.24
C ALA A 35 -8.15 2.00 -18.62
N LEU A 36 -8.17 3.12 -17.86
CA LEU A 36 -8.92 4.31 -18.24
C LEU A 36 -8.29 5.02 -19.43
N LEU A 37 -6.95 5.19 -19.43
CA LEU A 37 -6.23 5.83 -20.54
C LEU A 37 -6.50 5.09 -21.85
N GLU A 38 -6.41 3.76 -21.85
CA GLU A 38 -6.77 2.93 -23.00
C GLU A 38 -8.23 3.09 -23.42
N ARG A 39 -9.18 3.05 -22.46
CA ARG A 39 -10.61 3.18 -22.74
C ARG A 39 -10.97 4.52 -23.39
N TYR A 40 -10.32 5.59 -22.97
CA TYR A 40 -10.60 6.95 -23.43
C TYR A 40 -9.66 7.41 -24.56
N ASP A 41 -8.84 6.50 -25.12
CA ASP A 41 -7.87 6.78 -26.18
C ASP A 41 -6.91 7.94 -25.83
N VAL A 42 -6.49 7.99 -24.55
CA VAL A 42 -5.51 8.94 -24.04
C VAL A 42 -4.15 8.25 -23.99
N ALA A 43 -3.14 8.86 -24.62
CA ALA A 43 -1.78 8.32 -24.58
C ALA A 43 -1.25 8.29 -23.14
N ASP A 44 -0.70 7.15 -22.72
CA ASP A 44 -0.04 7.01 -21.42
C ASP A 44 1.30 7.76 -21.42
N PRO A 45 1.45 8.80 -20.57
CA PRO A 45 2.65 9.63 -20.53
C PRO A 45 3.88 8.91 -19.94
N SER A 46 3.71 7.69 -19.41
CA SER A 46 4.79 6.88 -18.83
C SER A 46 5.39 5.86 -19.80
N VAL A 47 4.75 5.61 -20.95
CA VAL A 47 5.21 4.62 -21.92
C VAL A 47 6.61 4.94 -22.43
N GLY A 48 7.50 3.95 -22.34
CA GLY A 48 8.89 4.07 -22.80
C GLY A 48 9.82 4.83 -21.84
N LEU A 49 9.32 5.28 -20.69
CA LEU A 49 10.14 5.91 -19.65
C LEU A 49 10.62 4.87 -18.63
N ALA A 50 11.83 5.07 -18.12
CA ALA A 50 12.35 4.26 -17.02
C ALA A 50 11.68 4.67 -15.70
N ALA A 51 11.64 3.77 -14.71
CA ALA A 51 11.14 4.09 -13.37
C ALA A 51 11.90 5.30 -12.78
N GLY A 52 11.14 6.24 -12.20
CA GLY A 52 11.69 7.50 -11.70
C GLY A 52 12.01 8.56 -12.77
N THR A 53 11.56 8.34 -14.02
CA THR A 53 11.64 9.33 -15.11
C THR A 53 10.25 9.79 -15.52
N TYR A 54 10.03 11.11 -15.58
CA TYR A 54 8.73 11.69 -15.89
C TYR A 54 8.84 12.77 -16.98
N ALA A 55 7.91 12.74 -17.94
CA ALA A 55 7.88 13.69 -19.05
C ALA A 55 7.56 15.14 -18.62
N VAL A 56 6.87 15.31 -17.49
CA VAL A 56 6.50 16.62 -16.94
C VAL A 56 7.60 17.08 -15.99
N PRO A 57 8.34 18.18 -16.28
CA PRO A 57 9.50 18.60 -15.47
C PRO A 57 9.17 18.82 -13.99
N ALA A 58 8.00 19.41 -13.70
CA ALA A 58 7.57 19.62 -12.33
C ALA A 58 7.37 18.30 -11.54
N VAL A 59 7.00 17.21 -12.21
CA VAL A 59 6.89 15.87 -11.57
C VAL A 59 8.26 15.26 -11.37
N GLN A 60 9.18 15.46 -12.32
CA GLN A 60 10.57 15.04 -12.17
C GLN A 60 11.24 15.72 -10.98
N ASP A 61 11.10 17.04 -10.86
CA ASP A 61 11.69 17.82 -9.76
C ASP A 61 11.15 17.37 -8.39
N LEU A 62 9.86 17.05 -8.31
CA LEU A 62 9.25 16.50 -7.09
C LEU A 62 9.82 15.14 -6.73
N TYR A 63 9.91 14.23 -7.70
CA TYR A 63 10.49 12.92 -7.50
C TYR A 63 11.94 13.02 -7.02
N ASP A 64 12.77 13.82 -7.69
CA ASP A 64 14.18 13.96 -7.36
C ASP A 64 14.38 14.59 -5.97
N GLY A 65 13.57 15.61 -5.63
CA GLY A 65 13.58 16.26 -4.33
C GLY A 65 13.21 15.30 -3.20
N TRP A 66 12.07 14.63 -3.32
CA TRP A 66 11.60 13.67 -2.32
C TRP A 66 12.49 12.43 -2.21
N LEU A 67 13.08 11.97 -3.31
CA LEU A 67 14.05 10.87 -3.27
C LEU A 67 15.32 11.28 -2.52
N ALA A 68 15.82 12.50 -2.75
CA ALA A 68 16.99 13.02 -2.04
C ALA A 68 16.70 13.18 -0.54
N GLU A 69 15.57 13.78 -0.19
CA GLU A 69 15.14 13.93 1.21
C GLU A 69 14.95 12.57 1.88
N GLY A 70 14.15 11.69 1.28
CA GLY A 70 13.84 10.39 1.83
C GLY A 70 15.05 9.48 2.01
N ARG A 71 16.15 9.69 1.27
CA ARG A 71 17.42 8.97 1.45
C ARG A 71 18.25 9.46 2.63
N SER A 72 17.89 10.58 3.25
CA SER A 72 18.65 11.16 4.36
C SER A 72 18.53 10.32 5.63
N SER A 73 17.34 9.79 5.91
CA SER A 73 17.10 8.83 6.99
C SER A 73 15.78 8.10 6.79
N LEU A 74 15.59 6.95 7.46
CA LEU A 74 14.31 6.25 7.44
C LEU A 74 13.14 7.12 7.96
N ALA A 75 13.42 8.01 8.91
CA ALA A 75 12.42 8.95 9.42
C ALA A 75 12.06 10.02 8.37
N ASP A 76 13.03 10.51 7.59
CA ASP A 76 12.78 11.39 6.44
C ASP A 76 11.97 10.65 5.37
N ALA A 77 12.30 9.39 5.07
CA ALA A 77 11.55 8.58 4.12
C ALA A 77 10.06 8.48 4.51
N TYR A 78 9.75 8.22 5.78
CA TYR A 78 8.36 8.16 6.23
C TYR A 78 7.66 9.52 6.17
N ARG A 79 8.37 10.63 6.43
CA ARG A 79 7.81 11.99 6.24
C ARG A 79 7.49 12.26 4.78
N VAL A 80 8.41 11.94 3.87
CA VAL A 80 8.18 12.02 2.43
C VAL A 80 6.95 11.19 2.02
N GLY A 81 6.78 9.99 2.58
CA GLY A 81 5.56 9.19 2.39
C GLY A 81 4.29 9.92 2.81
N VAL A 82 4.27 10.56 3.99
CA VAL A 82 3.14 11.39 4.46
C VAL A 82 2.87 12.54 3.50
N GLU A 83 3.89 13.30 3.10
CA GLU A 83 3.74 14.46 2.22
C GLU A 83 3.18 14.09 0.85
N LEU A 84 3.66 12.98 0.28
CA LEU A 84 3.17 12.48 -1.00
C LEU A 84 1.69 12.14 -0.89
N GLU A 85 1.29 11.35 0.10
CA GLU A 85 -0.10 10.88 0.20
C GLU A 85 -1.08 12.02 0.52
N GLN A 86 -0.66 13.03 1.29
CA GLN A 86 -1.46 14.24 1.49
C GLN A 86 -1.70 14.98 0.18
N ARG A 87 -0.68 15.05 -0.68
CA ARG A 87 -0.79 15.67 -1.99
C ARG A 87 -1.69 14.85 -2.91
N ASP A 88 -1.51 13.54 -2.99
CA ASP A 88 -2.34 12.66 -3.81
C ASP A 88 -3.81 12.75 -3.39
N ILE A 89 -4.10 12.73 -2.09
CA ILE A 89 -5.46 12.96 -1.57
C ILE A 89 -6.02 14.31 -2.05
N ALA A 90 -5.26 15.40 -1.90
CA ALA A 90 -5.73 16.72 -2.30
C ALA A 90 -5.99 16.84 -3.81
N ASP A 91 -5.12 16.28 -4.63
CA ASP A 91 -5.26 16.28 -6.09
C ASP A 91 -6.42 15.37 -6.56
N LEU A 92 -6.63 14.22 -5.89
CA LEU A 92 -7.76 13.33 -6.15
C LEU A 92 -9.09 13.95 -5.73
N GLU A 93 -9.18 14.55 -4.53
CA GLU A 93 -10.39 15.24 -4.07
C GLU A 93 -10.76 16.40 -5.00
N LYS A 94 -9.77 17.15 -5.48
CA LYS A 94 -9.99 18.20 -6.48
C LYS A 94 -10.48 17.64 -7.82
N SER A 95 -9.94 16.50 -8.26
CA SER A 95 -10.33 15.87 -9.52
C SER A 95 -11.74 15.30 -9.48
N ILE A 96 -12.10 14.63 -8.37
CA ILE A 96 -13.43 14.04 -8.13
C ILE A 96 -14.51 15.12 -8.04
N ALA A 97 -14.18 16.35 -7.65
CA ALA A 97 -15.12 17.46 -7.62
C ALA A 97 -15.56 17.95 -9.03
N ALA A 98 -14.92 17.47 -10.10
CA ALA A 98 -15.33 17.75 -11.47
C ALA A 98 -16.50 16.87 -11.93
N ASP A 99 -17.15 17.25 -13.03
CA ASP A 99 -18.13 16.39 -13.70
C ASP A 99 -17.39 15.30 -14.48
N LEU A 100 -17.34 14.09 -13.91
CA LEU A 100 -16.57 12.96 -14.42
C LEU A 100 -17.48 11.85 -14.95
N PRO A 101 -17.05 11.09 -15.96
CA PRO A 101 -17.67 9.82 -16.28
C PRO A 101 -17.67 8.87 -15.08
N ALA A 102 -18.74 8.08 -14.92
CA ALA A 102 -18.94 7.24 -13.75
C ALA A 102 -17.83 6.20 -13.51
N ASP A 103 -17.17 5.73 -14.57
CA ASP A 103 -16.04 4.80 -14.46
C ASP A 103 -14.76 5.50 -13.98
N VAL A 104 -14.50 6.72 -14.44
CA VAL A 104 -13.40 7.56 -13.96
C VAL A 104 -13.61 7.90 -12.49
N ASP A 105 -14.81 8.36 -12.12
CA ASP A 105 -15.15 8.67 -10.73
C ASP A 105 -14.95 7.45 -9.81
N ALA A 106 -15.42 6.28 -10.24
CA ALA A 106 -15.25 5.03 -9.48
C ALA A 106 -13.77 4.63 -9.28
N VAL A 107 -12.92 4.85 -10.28
CA VAL A 107 -11.48 4.57 -10.16
C VAL A 107 -10.81 5.59 -9.25
N LEU A 108 -11.05 6.89 -9.46
CA LEU A 108 -10.45 7.94 -8.63
C LEU A 108 -10.88 7.82 -7.16
N GLY A 109 -12.12 7.45 -6.88
CA GLY A 109 -12.59 7.18 -5.52
C GLY A 109 -11.83 6.03 -4.85
N ARG A 110 -11.50 4.96 -5.59
CA ARG A 110 -10.68 3.85 -5.06
C ARG A 110 -9.23 4.26 -4.83
N LEU A 111 -8.68 5.11 -5.70
CA LEU A 111 -7.36 5.71 -5.51
C LEU A 111 -7.34 6.55 -4.23
N LEU A 112 -8.36 7.39 -4.02
CA LEU A 112 -8.49 8.24 -2.83
C LEU A 112 -8.56 7.42 -1.54
N ASP A 113 -9.35 6.35 -1.53
CA ASP A 113 -9.40 5.43 -0.39
C ASP A 113 -8.06 4.70 -0.19
N GLY A 114 -7.36 4.36 -1.27
CA GLY A 114 -5.98 3.87 -1.26
C GLY A 114 -5.06 4.85 -0.52
N SER A 115 -4.91 6.07 -1.05
CA SER A 115 -4.02 7.10 -0.50
C SER A 115 -4.33 7.43 0.97
N ARG A 116 -5.59 7.43 1.39
CA ARG A 116 -5.96 7.60 2.82
C ARG A 116 -5.42 6.47 3.70
N ASN A 117 -5.46 5.23 3.22
CA ASN A 117 -4.87 4.09 3.94
C ASN A 117 -3.35 4.17 3.96
N HIS A 118 -2.73 4.67 2.89
CA HIS A 118 -1.28 4.81 2.78
C HIS A 118 -0.77 5.91 3.72
N LEU A 119 -1.44 7.06 3.75
CA LEU A 119 -1.21 8.14 4.70
C LEU A 119 -1.25 7.63 6.13
N ALA A 120 -2.31 6.92 6.52
CA ALA A 120 -2.43 6.36 7.86
C ALA A 120 -1.29 5.37 8.20
N ALA A 121 -0.80 4.60 7.22
CA ALA A 121 0.33 3.71 7.41
C ALA A 121 1.65 4.48 7.61
N PHE A 122 1.89 5.55 6.84
CA PHE A 122 3.07 6.39 7.03
C PHE A 122 3.03 7.20 8.34
N GLU A 123 1.88 7.73 8.74
CA GLU A 123 1.73 8.41 10.04
C GLU A 123 2.03 7.47 11.24
N ARG A 124 1.58 6.21 11.15
CA ARG A 124 1.95 5.17 12.12
C ARG A 124 3.45 4.87 12.10
N ALA A 125 4.07 4.87 10.92
CA ALA A 125 5.50 4.68 10.78
C ALA A 125 6.31 5.82 11.42
N VAL A 126 5.88 7.07 11.21
CA VAL A 126 6.47 8.27 11.81
C VAL A 126 6.34 8.24 13.35
N SER A 127 5.19 7.81 13.87
CA SER A 127 4.97 7.70 15.32
C SER A 127 5.63 6.47 15.97
N GLY A 128 6.22 5.58 15.17
CA GLY A 128 6.87 4.36 15.64
C GLY A 128 5.91 3.20 15.97
N ASP A 129 4.62 3.34 15.66
CA ASP A 129 3.59 2.33 15.88
C ASP A 129 3.41 1.42 14.66
N LEU A 130 4.48 0.71 14.30
CA LEU A 130 4.49 -0.17 13.12
C LEU A 130 3.86 -1.55 13.36
N GLY A 131 3.32 -1.82 14.55
CA GLY A 131 2.83 -3.13 14.94
C GLY A 131 3.97 -4.15 15.08
N THR A 132 4.22 -4.64 16.29
CA THR A 132 5.29 -5.59 16.59
C THR A 132 4.98 -7.01 16.08
N GLY A 133 5.14 -7.22 14.77
CA GLY A 133 5.34 -8.56 14.22
C GLY A 133 6.83 -8.91 14.24
N THR A 134 7.30 -9.53 15.33
CA THR A 134 8.62 -10.15 15.56
C THR A 134 9.86 -9.24 15.47
N GLY A 135 10.55 -9.11 16.60
CA GLY A 135 11.69 -8.21 16.77
C GLY A 135 12.93 -8.59 15.99
N THR A 136 13.59 -7.55 15.49
CA THR A 136 15.04 -7.37 15.61
C THR A 136 15.24 -5.88 15.81
N ALA A 137 15.62 -5.50 17.02
CA ALA A 137 15.83 -4.11 17.40
C ALA A 137 16.98 -3.51 16.60
N MET A 138 16.74 -2.36 15.98
CA MET A 138 17.79 -1.46 15.50
C MET A 138 18.60 -0.95 16.71
N PRO A 139 19.93 -1.10 16.75
CA PRO A 139 20.73 -0.61 17.87
C PRO A 139 21.18 0.84 17.65
N GLY A 140 20.60 1.76 18.42
CA GLY A 140 21.05 3.15 18.61
C GLY A 140 19.91 3.90 19.30
N GLU A 141 19.99 4.33 20.55
CA GLU A 141 20.98 5.23 21.11
C GLU A 141 21.05 5.05 22.64
N ARG A 142 22.26 5.07 23.21
CA ARG A 142 22.48 4.90 24.64
C ARG A 142 22.06 6.17 25.39
N SER A 143 21.02 6.07 26.23
CA SER A 143 20.89 6.95 27.40
C SER A 143 20.93 6.09 28.66
N ARG A 144 22.07 6.16 29.37
CA ARG A 144 22.29 5.48 30.63
C ARG A 144 21.55 6.25 31.72
N ARG A 145 20.45 5.69 32.24
CA ARG A 145 19.96 6.03 33.58
C ARG A 145 19.92 4.77 34.43
N ALA A 146 20.85 4.73 35.38
CA ALA A 146 20.90 3.72 36.41
C ALA A 146 19.71 3.90 37.37
N THR A 147 18.92 2.85 37.54
CA THR A 147 18.14 2.64 38.76
C THR A 147 18.38 1.21 39.21
N THR A 148 18.93 1.11 40.42
CA THR A 148 19.30 -0.08 41.17
C THR A 148 18.09 -0.89 41.64
N SER A 149 18.31 -2.21 41.79
CA SER A 149 17.59 -3.22 42.62
C SER A 149 16.11 -3.45 42.31
N GLY A 150 15.58 -4.67 42.10
CA GLY A 150 15.99 -6.02 42.46
C GLY A 150 14.70 -6.78 42.82
N GLY A 151 14.50 -8.02 42.34
CA GLY A 151 13.35 -8.83 42.77
C GLY A 151 12.89 -9.90 41.76
N MET A 152 13.47 -11.09 41.86
CA MET A 152 12.96 -12.34 41.29
C MET A 152 11.69 -12.80 42.05
N MET A 153 10.73 -13.41 41.35
CA MET A 153 10.14 -14.74 41.62
C MET A 153 8.80 -14.92 40.87
N GLY A 154 8.71 -15.98 40.03
CA GLY A 154 7.45 -16.67 39.72
C GLY A 154 7.14 -17.75 40.80
N PRO A 155 6.22 -18.72 40.60
CA PRO A 155 5.54 -19.10 39.35
C PRO A 155 4.02 -19.40 39.44
N GLY A 156 3.36 -19.44 38.27
CA GLY A 156 2.37 -20.47 37.89
C GLY A 156 0.88 -20.27 38.24
N ARG A 157 0.01 -20.35 37.21
CA ARG A 157 -1.13 -21.28 37.12
C ARG A 157 -1.74 -21.29 35.71
N ARG A 158 -2.32 -22.45 35.40
CA ARG A 158 -2.69 -23.05 34.10
C ARG A 158 -4.21 -23.22 34.05
N GLY A 159 -4.82 -23.11 32.86
CA GLY A 159 -6.16 -23.62 32.53
C GLY A 159 -6.93 -22.70 31.58
N GLY A 160 -7.53 -23.13 30.47
CA GLY A 160 -7.66 -24.47 29.89
C GLY A 160 -8.27 -24.36 28.48
N ASN A 161 -7.99 -25.36 27.64
CA ASN A 161 -8.57 -25.51 26.30
C ASN A 161 -9.87 -26.32 26.42
N GLY A 162 -10.98 -25.75 25.97
CA GLY A 162 -12.29 -26.41 25.86
C GLY A 162 -12.54 -26.90 24.43
N LEU A 163 -12.79 -28.21 24.33
CA LEU A 163 -13.24 -28.92 23.13
C LEU A 163 -14.71 -28.59 22.83
N GLY A 164 -15.06 -28.42 21.55
CA GLY A 164 -16.44 -28.30 21.08
C GLY A 164 -16.65 -29.07 19.78
N ASN A 165 -17.14 -30.30 19.90
CA ASN A 165 -17.62 -31.16 18.81
C ASN A 165 -19.01 -30.67 18.35
N GLY A 166 -19.25 -30.62 17.03
CA GLY A 166 -20.56 -30.29 16.48
C GLY A 166 -20.70 -30.68 15.01
N ALA A 167 -20.96 -31.96 14.77
CA ALA A 167 -21.33 -32.50 13.46
C ALA A 167 -22.66 -31.93 12.97
N ARG A 168 -22.77 -31.54 11.69
CA ARG A 168 -24.02 -31.66 10.90
C ARG A 168 -23.74 -32.04 9.45
N ASN A 169 -24.29 -33.21 9.14
CA ASN A 169 -24.45 -33.86 7.86
C ASN A 169 -25.43 -33.07 6.97
N GLY A 170 -25.21 -33.04 5.66
CA GLY A 170 -26.08 -32.31 4.73
C GLY A 170 -25.78 -32.63 3.26
N SER A 171 -26.08 -33.87 2.86
CA SER A 171 -26.13 -34.32 1.48
C SER A 171 -27.25 -33.60 0.73
N GLY A 172 -26.95 -33.01 -0.42
CA GLY A 172 -27.94 -32.37 -1.30
C GLY A 172 -27.51 -32.43 -2.76
N SER A 173 -27.84 -33.56 -3.40
CA SER A 173 -27.74 -33.73 -4.85
C SER A 173 -28.80 -32.87 -5.55
N GLY A 174 -28.39 -32.16 -6.60
CA GLY A 174 -29.30 -31.38 -7.46
C GLY A 174 -28.65 -31.10 -8.80
N ALA A 175 -28.91 -31.99 -9.75
CA ALA A 175 -28.54 -31.86 -11.16
C ALA A 175 -29.36 -30.77 -11.85
N GLY A 176 -28.79 -30.11 -12.87
CA GLY A 176 -29.58 -29.34 -13.82
C GLY A 176 -28.79 -28.40 -14.73
N GLY A 177 -28.57 -28.83 -15.97
CA GLY A 177 -28.58 -27.91 -17.13
C GLY A 177 -27.23 -27.44 -17.64
N GLY A 178 -26.58 -28.28 -18.47
CA GLY A 178 -25.65 -27.77 -19.47
C GLY A 178 -26.40 -27.31 -20.72
N CYS A 179 -25.86 -26.30 -21.41
CA CYS A 179 -25.93 -26.16 -22.86
C CYS A 179 -24.60 -25.53 -23.34
N PRO A 180 -23.93 -26.13 -24.35
CA PRO A 180 -22.58 -25.78 -24.77
C PRO A 180 -22.49 -24.63 -25.77
N TYR A 181 -21.27 -24.08 -25.84
CA TYR A 181 -20.77 -23.07 -26.75
C TYR A 181 -20.73 -23.56 -28.21
N ALA A 182 -20.72 -22.57 -29.11
CA ALA A 182 -20.91 -22.64 -30.56
C ALA A 182 -19.86 -23.44 -31.35
N ASP A 183 -20.31 -24.04 -32.46
CA ASP A 183 -19.49 -24.42 -33.61
C ASP A 183 -20.12 -23.87 -34.90
N VAL A 184 -19.32 -23.03 -35.59
CA VAL A 184 -19.14 -22.75 -37.04
C VAL A 184 -20.28 -22.84 -38.08
N ASP A 185 -20.31 -21.79 -38.92
CA ASP A 185 -20.88 -21.54 -40.29
C ASP A 185 -20.77 -22.72 -41.30
N PRO A 186 -21.38 -22.75 -42.53
CA PRO A 186 -21.63 -21.61 -43.44
C PRO A 186 -22.90 -21.65 -44.35
N THR A 187 -23.29 -20.49 -44.91
CA THR A 187 -23.63 -20.29 -46.34
C THR A 187 -23.37 -18.86 -46.80
#